data_AF-A0A5B7ACM2-F1
#
_entry.id   AF-A0A5B7ACM2-F1
#
_cell.length_a   1.000
_cell.length_b   1.000
_cell.length_c   1.000
_cell.angle_alpha   90.00
_cell.angle_beta   90.00
_cell.angle_gamma   90.00
#
_symmetry.space_group_name_H-M   'P 1'
#
loop_
_entity.id
_entity.type
_entity.pdbx_description
1 polymer ?
#
loop_
_entity_poly.entity_id
_entity_poly.type
_entity_poly.pdbx_seq_one_letter_code
_entity_poly.pdbx_strand_id
1 'polypeptide(L)'
;MPPSYFPLRWESTGDQWWYASPIDWAAANGHYDLVRELLRLDGNHLIKLTSLRRIRRLETVWDDEEQFDDVAKCRSQVARKLLFECETKRGKNSLIQSGYGGWLLYTAASAGDLGFVQELLERDPLLVFGEGEYGVTDILYAAARSRNSELFRLVYDFAVSPRFLA
;
A
#
# COMPACT_ATOMS: atom_id res chain seq x y z
N MET A 1 20.05 19.06 13.49
CA MET A 1 20.74 17.76 13.54
C MET A 1 20.03 16.88 12.52
N PRO A 2 20.69 16.17 11.57
CA PRO A 2 19.92 15.41 10.61
C PRO A 2 19.38 14.18 11.33
N PRO A 3 18.06 14.06 11.44
CA PRO A 3 17.45 12.87 10.85
C PRO A 3 16.11 13.23 10.22
N SER A 4 15.94 13.04 8.92
CA SER A 4 14.64 13.37 8.30
C SER A 4 14.31 12.64 7.01
N TYR A 5 15.17 11.73 6.57
CA TYR A 5 14.95 11.02 5.32
C TYR A 5 15.33 9.58 5.53
N PHE A 6 14.40 8.68 5.21
CA PHE A 6 14.74 7.27 5.06
C PHE A 6 15.84 7.17 4.00
N PRO A 7 17.09 6.84 4.32
CA PRO A 7 18.07 6.58 3.28
C PRO A 7 17.59 5.31 2.61
N LEU A 8 17.23 5.36 1.32
CA LEU A 8 17.23 4.14 0.53
C LEU A 8 18.67 3.62 0.57
N ARG A 9 18.99 2.77 1.55
CA ARG A 9 20.28 2.10 1.56
C ARG A 9 20.26 1.20 0.34
N TRP A 10 21.24 1.40 -0.52
CA TRP A 10 21.50 0.57 -1.68
C TRP A 10 21.95 -0.80 -1.18
N GLU A 11 21.04 -1.59 -0.62
CA GLU A 11 21.35 -2.95 -0.23
C GLU A 11 21.17 -3.84 -1.45
N SER A 12 22.25 -3.97 -2.22
CA SER A 12 22.48 -5.18 -2.98
C SER A 12 22.67 -6.30 -1.97
N THR A 13 21.59 -6.93 -1.51
CA THR A 13 21.64 -8.19 -0.78
C THR A 13 22.18 -9.27 -1.73
N GLY A 14 23.50 -9.28 -1.97
CA GLY A 14 24.20 -10.22 -2.85
C GLY A 14 23.46 -10.52 -4.16
N ASP A 15 23.06 -11.79 -4.33
CA ASP A 15 22.46 -12.37 -5.54
C ASP A 15 21.06 -11.84 -5.93
N GLN A 16 20.47 -10.92 -5.16
CA GLN A 16 19.16 -10.33 -5.47
C GLN A 16 19.32 -8.93 -6.08
N TRP A 17 19.16 -8.83 -7.41
CA TRP A 17 19.15 -7.58 -8.19
C TRP A 17 17.88 -6.76 -7.95
N TRP A 18 17.64 -6.26 -6.74
CA TRP A 18 16.57 -5.30 -6.48
C TRP A 18 17.13 -4.06 -5.79
N TYR A 19 16.74 -2.90 -6.29
CA TYR A 19 17.06 -1.60 -5.70
C TYR A 19 15.77 -0.90 -5.38
N ALA A 20 15.74 -0.07 -4.33
CA ALA A 20 14.64 0.85 -4.11
C ALA A 20 14.72 2.01 -5.11
N SER A 21 13.61 2.32 -5.76
CA SER A 21 13.55 3.30 -6.83
C SER A 21 13.08 4.66 -6.28
N PRO A 22 13.28 5.77 -7.02
CA PRO A 22 12.88 7.10 -6.55
C PRO A 22 11.40 7.18 -6.13
N ILE A 23 10.50 6.43 -6.77
CA ILE A 23 9.08 6.40 -6.40
C ILE A 23 8.83 5.68 -5.07
N ASP A 24 9.63 4.66 -4.74
CA ASP A 24 9.51 3.95 -3.46
C ASP A 24 9.93 4.86 -2.30
N TRP A 25 11.02 5.61 -2.49
CA TRP A 25 11.47 6.61 -1.53
C TRP A 25 10.45 7.72 -1.34
N ALA A 26 9.95 8.28 -2.45
CA ALA A 26 8.97 9.35 -2.40
C ALA A 26 7.71 8.90 -1.66
N ALA A 27 7.24 7.68 -1.93
CA ALA A 27 6.08 7.10 -1.25
C ALA A 27 6.35 6.85 0.24
N ALA A 28 7.52 6.30 0.59
CA ALA A 28 7.91 6.03 1.97
C ALA A 28 7.98 7.28 2.85
N ASN A 29 8.35 8.43 2.27
CA ASN A 29 8.45 9.71 2.98
C ASN A 29 7.19 10.60 2.78
N GLY A 30 6.11 10.07 2.18
CA GLY A 30 4.85 10.81 2.02
C GLY A 30 4.89 11.94 0.97
N HIS A 31 5.92 11.98 0.14
CA HIS A 31 6.14 13.01 -0.89
C HIS A 31 5.25 12.78 -2.12
N TYR A 32 3.94 12.94 -1.93
CA TYR A 32 2.94 12.71 -2.97
C TYR A 32 3.20 13.53 -4.25
N ASP A 33 3.58 14.81 -4.15
CA ASP A 33 3.83 15.62 -5.35
C ASP A 33 4.97 15.04 -6.19
N LEU A 34 6.03 14.53 -5.55
CA LEU A 34 7.12 13.84 -6.25
C LEU A 34 6.65 12.51 -6.84
N VAL A 35 5.85 11.72 -6.12
CA VAL A 35 5.23 10.50 -6.66
C VAL A 35 4.42 10.82 -7.92
N ARG A 36 3.61 11.88 -7.87
CA ARG A 36 2.80 12.33 -9.01
C ARG A 36 3.66 12.74 -10.21
N GLU A 37 4.71 13.52 -10.00
CA GLU A 37 5.60 13.91 -11.10
C GLU A 37 6.37 12.71 -11.68
N LEU A 38 6.79 11.75 -10.86
CA LEU A 38 7.44 10.51 -11.33
C LEU A 38 6.48 9.64 -12.16
N LEU A 39 5.21 9.55 -11.76
CA LEU A 39 4.18 8.85 -12.53
C LEU A 39 3.88 9.54 -13.87
N ARG A 40 3.94 10.87 -13.93
CA ARG A 40 3.81 11.64 -15.19
C ARG A 40 5.02 11.45 -16.11
N LEU A 41 6.21 11.33 -15.54
CA LEU A 41 7.44 11.08 -16.29
C LEU A 41 7.39 9.70 -16.96
N ASP A 42 6.97 8.68 -16.21
CA ASP A 42 6.82 7.32 -16.74
C ASP A 42 5.81 6.52 -15.91
N GLY A 43 4.71 6.11 -16.55
CA GLY A 43 3.64 5.32 -15.93
C GLY A 43 4.06 3.94 -15.44
N ASN A 44 5.20 3.40 -15.91
CA ASN A 44 5.74 2.13 -15.41
C ASN A 44 6.17 2.22 -13.94
N HIS A 45 6.37 3.43 -13.40
CA HIS A 45 6.59 3.61 -11.97
C HIS A 45 5.39 3.16 -11.13
N LEU A 46 4.17 3.16 -11.70
CA LEU A 46 3.00 2.64 -11.00
C LEU A 46 3.14 1.15 -10.70
N ILE A 47 3.63 0.35 -11.66
CA ILE A 47 3.88 -1.09 -11.48
C ILE A 47 4.87 -1.33 -10.32
N LYS A 48 5.90 -0.47 -10.20
CA LYS A 48 6.85 -0.54 -9.09
C LYS A 48 6.18 -0.18 -7.76
N LEU A 49 5.44 0.93 -7.74
CA LEU A 49 4.78 1.44 -6.53
C LEU A 49 3.74 0.47 -5.96
N THR A 50 2.99 -0.21 -6.83
CA THR A 50 1.86 -1.07 -6.46
C THR A 50 2.23 -2.55 -6.27
N SER A 51 3.45 -2.96 -6.63
CA SER A 51 3.89 -4.34 -6.50
C SER A 51 3.99 -4.76 -5.02
N LEU A 52 3.07 -5.61 -4.56
CA LEU A 52 3.06 -6.13 -3.18
C LEU A 52 4.34 -6.91 -2.84
N ARG A 53 4.86 -7.70 -3.79
CA ARG A 53 6.14 -8.40 -3.62
C ARG A 53 7.30 -7.43 -3.37
N ARG A 54 7.30 -6.29 -4.06
CA ARG A 54 8.31 -5.24 -3.85
C ARG A 54 8.12 -4.55 -2.51
N ILE A 55 6.88 -4.25 -2.13
CA ILE A 55 6.56 -3.62 -0.84
C ILE A 55 7.02 -4.49 0.32
N ARG A 56 6.74 -5.79 0.31
CA ARG A 56 7.22 -6.70 1.36
C ARG A 56 8.74 -6.71 1.51
N ARG A 57 9.49 -6.59 0.40
CA ARG A 57 10.96 -6.45 0.44
C ARG A 57 11.41 -5.09 0.98
N LEU A 58 10.66 -4.03 0.70
CA LEU A 58 10.95 -2.72 1.27
C LEU A 58 10.65 -2.69 2.77
N GLU A 59 9.59 -3.37 3.21
CA GLU A 59 9.23 -3.56 4.61
C GLU A 59 10.38 -4.15 5.43
N THR A 60 11.10 -5.15 4.94
CA THR A 60 12.28 -5.67 5.65
C THR A 60 13.41 -4.66 5.87
N VAL A 61 13.42 -3.51 5.18
CA VAL A 61 14.46 -2.48 5.33
C VAL A 61 14.11 -1.46 6.43
N TRP A 62 12.83 -1.30 6.76
CA TRP A 62 12.37 -0.33 7.76
C TRP A 62 11.60 -0.93 8.93
N ASP A 63 11.37 -2.24 8.95
CA ASP A 63 10.62 -2.92 10.01
C ASP A 63 11.40 -3.08 11.32
N ASP A 64 12.73 -3.09 11.25
CA ASP A 64 13.60 -3.35 12.41
C ASP A 64 13.97 -2.08 13.20
N GLU A 65 13.58 -0.90 12.71
CA GLU A 65 13.91 0.38 13.32
C GLU A 65 12.63 1.11 13.78
N GLU A 66 12.41 1.23 15.10
CA GLU A 66 11.27 1.99 15.69
C GLU A 66 11.17 3.44 15.16
N GLN A 67 12.26 3.96 14.60
CA GLN A 67 12.32 5.26 13.96
C GLN A 67 11.44 5.37 12.69
N PHE A 68 11.04 4.26 12.07
CA PHE A 68 10.33 4.24 10.78
C PHE A 68 8.87 3.77 10.88
N ASP A 69 8.27 3.82 12.07
CA ASP A 69 6.84 3.55 12.30
C ASP A 69 5.90 4.44 11.47
N ASP A 70 6.39 5.57 10.95
CA ASP A 70 5.64 6.51 10.11
C ASP A 70 5.57 6.10 8.63
N VAL A 71 6.47 5.23 8.15
CA VAL A 71 6.56 4.88 6.72
C VAL A 71 5.25 4.28 6.20
N ALA A 72 4.62 3.38 6.97
CA ALA A 72 3.33 2.81 6.59
C ALA A 72 2.25 3.90 6.44
N LYS A 73 2.22 4.87 7.37
CA LYS A 73 1.28 6.00 7.34
C LYS A 73 1.54 6.93 6.15
N CYS A 74 2.80 7.25 5.88
CA CYS A 74 3.21 8.04 4.72
C CYS A 74 2.77 7.38 3.41
N ARG A 75 2.95 6.07 3.27
CA ARG A 75 2.52 5.30 2.09
C ARG A 75 0.99 5.27 1.96
N SER A 76 0.26 5.07 3.06
CA SER A 76 -1.21 5.15 3.07
C SER A 76 -1.69 6.53 2.63
N GLN A 77 -1.05 7.61 3.09
CA GLN A 77 -1.40 8.97 2.69
C GLN A 77 -1.21 9.19 1.18
N VAL A 78 -0.11 8.69 0.62
CA VAL A 78 0.15 8.74 -0.83
C VAL A 78 -0.89 7.94 -1.60
N ALA A 79 -1.20 6.72 -1.14
CA ALA A 79 -2.23 5.86 -1.72
C ALA A 79 -3.60 6.55 -1.73
N ARG A 80 -3.99 7.19 -0.62
CA ARG A 80 -5.25 7.92 -0.50
C ARG A 80 -5.32 9.13 -1.45
N LYS A 81 -4.24 9.89 -1.59
CA LYS A 81 -4.18 11.02 -2.53
C LYS A 81 -4.26 10.55 -3.98
N LEU A 82 -3.57 9.45 -4.32
CA LEU A 82 -3.65 8.84 -5.66
C LEU A 82 -5.04 8.30 -5.96
N LEU A 83 -5.71 7.68 -4.98
CA LEU A 83 -7.12 7.28 -5.12
C LEU A 83 -7.98 8.48 -5.50
N PHE A 84 -7.89 9.60 -4.77
CA PHE A 84 -8.67 10.79 -5.04
C PHE A 84 -8.37 11.41 -6.41
N GLU A 85 -7.09 11.48 -6.82
CA GLU A 85 -6.71 12.01 -8.14
C GLU A 85 -7.24 11.14 -9.29
N CYS A 86 -7.38 9.84 -9.07
CA CYS A 86 -7.89 8.87 -10.05
C CYS A 86 -9.41 8.67 -9.98
N GLU A 87 -10.11 9.48 -9.19
CA GLU A 87 -11.56 9.46 -9.06
C GLU A 87 -12.23 10.17 -10.24
N THR A 88 -13.07 9.45 -10.97
CA THR A 88 -13.81 10.02 -12.11
C THR A 88 -15.12 10.64 -11.62
N LYS A 89 -15.64 11.61 -12.38
CA LYS A 89 -16.96 12.25 -12.12
C LYS A 89 -18.14 11.28 -12.01
N ARG A 90 -17.97 10.02 -12.40
CA ARG A 90 -18.99 8.96 -12.34
C ARG A 90 -18.86 8.07 -11.09
N GLY A 91 -18.02 8.43 -10.13
CA GLY A 91 -17.77 7.63 -8.93
C GLY A 91 -16.96 6.35 -9.20
N LYS A 92 -16.42 6.19 -10.42
CA LYS A 92 -15.51 5.09 -10.76
C LYS A 92 -14.07 5.53 -10.51
N ASN A 93 -13.24 4.63 -10.02
CA ASN A 93 -11.82 4.89 -9.78
C ASN A 93 -10.95 4.10 -10.77
N SER A 94 -10.12 4.79 -11.55
CA SER A 94 -9.28 4.12 -12.55
C SER A 94 -8.22 3.20 -11.94
N LEU A 95 -7.73 3.48 -10.72
CA LEU A 95 -6.75 2.61 -10.06
C LEU A 95 -7.35 1.28 -9.66
N ILE A 96 -8.54 1.31 -9.04
CA ILE A 96 -9.27 0.10 -8.66
C ILE A 96 -9.60 -0.72 -9.91
N GLN A 97 -10.10 -0.07 -10.96
CA GLN A 97 -10.43 -0.76 -12.22
C GLN A 97 -9.22 -1.34 -12.96
N SER A 98 -8.02 -0.82 -12.69
CA SER A 98 -6.77 -1.27 -13.30
C SER A 98 -6.08 -2.39 -12.52
N GLY A 99 -6.70 -2.91 -11.46
CA GLY A 99 -6.12 -3.98 -10.66
C GLY A 99 -5.09 -3.50 -9.62
N TYR A 100 -5.24 -2.26 -9.12
CA TYR A 100 -4.41 -1.73 -8.03
C TYR A 100 -5.19 -1.52 -6.73
N GLY A 101 -6.43 -2.00 -6.65
CA GLY A 101 -7.25 -1.94 -5.44
C GLY A 101 -6.66 -2.76 -4.29
N GLY A 102 -6.04 -3.91 -4.60
CA GLY A 102 -5.35 -4.73 -3.59
C GLY A 102 -4.16 -3.99 -2.96
N TRP A 103 -3.43 -3.18 -3.73
CA TRP A 103 -2.36 -2.33 -3.21
C TRP A 103 -2.89 -1.22 -2.30
N LEU A 104 -3.99 -0.56 -2.69
CA LEU A 104 -4.64 0.46 -1.87
C LEU A 104 -5.06 -0.13 -0.51
N LEU A 105 -5.70 -1.30 -0.53
CA LEU A 105 -6.15 -1.96 0.69
C LEU A 105 -4.97 -2.42 1.56
N TYR A 106 -3.93 -3.01 0.96
CA TYR A 106 -2.73 -3.44 1.69
C TYR A 106 -2.06 -2.27 2.41
N THR A 107 -1.86 -1.15 1.70
CA THR A 107 -1.18 0.03 2.27
C THR A 107 -2.01 0.69 3.37
N ALA A 108 -3.32 0.78 3.20
CA ALA A 108 -4.25 1.25 4.24
C ALA A 108 -4.22 0.34 5.48
N ALA A 109 -4.28 -0.98 5.26
CA ALA A 109 -4.27 -1.98 6.32
C ALA A 109 -2.95 -1.96 7.09
N SER A 110 -1.81 -1.95 6.40
CA SER A 110 -0.46 -1.89 7.00
C SER A 110 -0.26 -0.63 7.86
N ALA A 111 -0.87 0.49 7.45
CA ALA A 111 -0.83 1.75 8.20
C ALA A 111 -1.76 1.80 9.42
N GLY A 112 -2.67 0.84 9.59
CA GLY A 112 -3.68 0.89 10.64
C GLY A 112 -4.83 1.87 10.35
N ASP A 113 -4.99 2.33 9.10
CA ASP A 113 -5.98 3.33 8.72
C ASP A 113 -7.36 2.70 8.54
N LEU A 114 -8.06 2.51 9.66
CA LEU A 114 -9.38 1.88 9.70
C LEU A 114 -10.40 2.58 8.78
N GLY A 115 -10.41 3.92 8.78
CA GLY A 115 -11.33 4.70 7.98
C GLY A 115 -11.09 4.51 6.48
N PHE A 116 -9.82 4.48 6.07
CA PHE A 116 -9.49 4.26 4.67
C PHE A 116 -9.76 2.80 4.23
N VAL A 117 -9.49 1.82 5.08
CA VAL A 117 -9.86 0.41 4.82
C VAL A 117 -11.37 0.26 4.66
N GLN A 118 -12.15 0.85 5.55
CA GLN A 118 -13.61 0.80 5.48
C GLN A 118 -14.13 1.46 4.19
N GLU A 119 -13.61 2.63 3.82
CA GLU A 119 -13.96 3.31 2.58
C GLU A 119 -13.70 2.42 1.34
N LEU A 120 -12.56 1.73 1.29
CA LEU A 120 -12.22 0.85 0.17
C LEU A 120 -13.13 -0.37 0.10
N LEU A 121 -13.40 -1.02 1.24
CA LEU A 121 -14.25 -2.22 1.31
C LEU A 121 -15.74 -1.91 1.08
N GLU A 122 -16.20 -0.71 1.42
CA GLU A 122 -17.55 -0.25 1.09
C GLU A 122 -17.71 0.02 -0.41
N ARG A 123 -16.66 0.50 -1.08
CA ARG A 123 -16.64 0.71 -2.54
C ARG A 123 -16.60 -0.61 -3.30
N ASP A 124 -15.71 -1.51 -2.90
CA ASP A 124 -15.56 -2.83 -3.50
C ASP A 124 -15.16 -3.86 -2.42
N PRO A 125 -16.13 -4.65 -1.93
CA PRO A 125 -15.87 -5.68 -0.92
C PRO A 125 -14.90 -6.78 -1.38
N LEU A 126 -14.74 -7.00 -2.69
CA LEU A 126 -13.86 -8.04 -3.23
C LEU A 126 -12.37 -7.71 -3.07
N LEU A 127 -12.03 -6.44 -2.79
CA LEU A 127 -10.65 -6.03 -2.53
C LEU A 127 -10.02 -6.78 -1.35
N VAL A 128 -10.83 -7.29 -0.42
CA VAL A 128 -10.39 -8.11 0.71
C VAL A 128 -9.61 -9.35 0.27
N PHE A 129 -9.92 -9.88 -0.91
CA PHE A 129 -9.22 -11.03 -1.48
C PHE A 129 -7.88 -10.69 -2.09
N GLY A 130 -7.53 -9.40 -2.16
CA GLY A 130 -6.27 -8.91 -2.72
C GLY A 130 -6.12 -9.20 -4.22
N GLU A 131 -5.28 -8.39 -4.85
CA GLU A 131 -4.86 -8.57 -6.26
C GLU A 131 -3.40 -9.05 -6.35
N GLY A 132 -2.84 -9.47 -5.21
CA GLY A 132 -1.47 -9.92 -5.04
C GLY A 132 -1.26 -11.42 -5.20
N GLU A 133 0.00 -11.84 -5.06
CA GLU A 133 0.42 -13.25 -5.16
C GLU A 133 -0.25 -14.17 -4.12
N TYR A 134 -0.59 -13.66 -2.93
CA TYR A 134 -1.16 -14.46 -1.84
C TYR A 134 -2.58 -14.07 -1.44
N GLY A 135 -3.21 -13.21 -2.25
CA GLY A 135 -4.60 -12.79 -2.08
C GLY A 135 -4.93 -12.28 -0.68
N VAL A 136 -5.99 -12.83 -0.07
CA VAL A 136 -6.48 -12.44 1.27
C VAL A 136 -5.41 -12.54 2.37
N THR A 137 -4.47 -13.47 2.22
CA THR A 137 -3.38 -13.66 3.18
C THR A 137 -2.48 -12.42 3.26
N ASP A 138 -2.25 -11.75 2.13
CA ASP A 138 -1.47 -10.51 2.10
C ASP A 138 -2.18 -9.38 2.87
N ILE A 139 -3.50 -9.29 2.73
CA ILE A 139 -4.30 -8.28 3.42
C ILE A 139 -4.37 -8.56 4.93
N LEU A 140 -4.54 -9.83 5.32
CA LEU A 140 -4.51 -10.25 6.73
C LEU A 140 -3.13 -10.00 7.36
N TYR A 141 -2.05 -10.23 6.62
CA TYR A 141 -0.69 -9.92 7.06
C TYR A 141 -0.53 -8.42 7.33
N ALA A 142 -0.93 -7.57 6.38
CA ALA A 142 -0.89 -6.11 6.54
C ALA A 142 -1.72 -5.64 7.74
N ALA A 143 -2.93 -6.20 7.91
CA ALA A 143 -3.78 -5.88 9.05
C ALA A 143 -3.14 -6.27 10.39
N ALA A 144 -2.54 -7.45 10.49
CA ALA A 144 -1.86 -7.89 11.71
C ALA A 144 -0.67 -7.00 12.05
N ARG A 145 0.09 -6.58 11.03
CA ARG A 145 1.25 -5.70 11.15
C ARG A 145 0.89 -4.34 11.76
N SER A 146 -0.30 -3.81 11.48
CA SER A 146 -0.76 -2.53 12.02
C SER A 146 -0.98 -2.52 13.54
N ARG A 147 -0.99 -3.70 14.18
CA ARG A 147 -1.31 -3.89 15.60
C ARG A 147 -2.70 -3.34 15.99
N ASN A 148 -3.59 -3.16 15.02
CA ASN A 148 -4.96 -2.74 15.22
C ASN A 148 -5.92 -3.93 15.13
N SER A 149 -6.37 -4.42 16.28
CA SER A 149 -7.27 -5.58 16.36
C SER A 149 -8.65 -5.33 15.73
N GLU A 150 -9.14 -4.10 15.79
CA GLU A 150 -10.42 -3.72 15.18
C GLU A 150 -10.34 -3.78 13.66
N LEU A 151 -9.25 -3.26 13.08
CA LEU A 151 -8.99 -3.34 11.64
C LEU A 151 -8.83 -4.79 11.19
N PHE A 152 -8.07 -5.60 11.94
CA PHE A 152 -7.93 -7.03 11.62
C PHE A 152 -9.28 -7.74 11.60
N ARG A 153 -10.13 -7.46 12.59
CA ARG A 153 -11.47 -8.04 12.66
C ARG A 153 -12.35 -7.60 11.50
N LEU A 154 -12.31 -6.31 11.13
CA LEU A 154 -13.04 -5.78 9.97
C LEU A 154 -12.65 -6.53 8.69
N VAL A 155 -11.35 -6.63 8.39
CA VAL A 155 -10.85 -7.35 7.21
C VAL A 155 -11.27 -8.82 7.24
N TYR A 156 -11.14 -9.48 8.40
CA TYR A 156 -11.52 -10.88 8.57
C TYR A 156 -13.02 -11.09 8.33
N ASP A 157 -13.88 -10.26 8.91
CA ASP A 157 -15.34 -10.34 8.78
C ASP A 157 -15.80 -10.15 7.33
N PHE A 158 -15.13 -9.28 6.57
CA PHE A 158 -15.32 -9.21 5.12
C PHE A 158 -14.88 -10.51 4.45
N ALA A 159 -13.67 -11.00 4.71
CA ALA A 159 -13.13 -12.19 4.03
C ALA A 159 -13.99 -13.45 4.21
N VAL A 160 -14.59 -13.64 5.39
CA VAL A 160 -15.45 -14.81 5.71
C VAL A 160 -16.93 -14.59 5.41
N SER A 161 -17.28 -13.41 4.88
CA SER A 161 -18.67 -13.03 4.67
C SER A 161 -19.35 -13.94 3.62
N PRO A 162 -20.56 -14.48 3.91
CA PRO A 162 -21.33 -15.25 2.94
C PRO A 162 -21.74 -14.46 1.70
N ARG A 163 -21.55 -13.13 1.72
CA ARG A 163 -21.83 -12.19 0.61
C ARG A 163 -21.11 -12.55 -0.68
N PHE A 164 -20.11 -13.43 -0.62
CA PHE A 164 -19.30 -13.88 -1.75
C PHE A 164 -19.57 -15.32 -2.21
N LEU A 165 -20.51 -16.05 -1.58
CA LEU A 165 -20.85 -17.45 -1.89
C LEU A 165 -21.98 -17.61 -2.94
N ALA A 166 -22.14 -16.64 -3.84
CA ALA A 166 -23.19 -16.66 -4.87
C ALA A 166 -22.72 -17.28 -6.19
#